data_AF-A0A0C2G8I7-F1
#
_entry.id   AF-A0A0C2G8I7-F1
#
_cell.length_a   1.000
_cell.length_b   1.000
_cell.length_c   1.000
_cell.angle_alpha   90.00
_cell.angle_beta   90.00
_cell.angle_gamma   90.00
#
_symmetry.space_group_name_H-M   'P 1'
#
loop_
_entity.id
_entity.type
_entity.pdbx_description
1 polymer ?
#
loop_
_entity_poly.entity_id
_entity_poly.type
_entity_poly.pdbx_seq_one_letter_code
_entity_poly.pdbx_strand_id
1 'polypeptide(L)' 'MSQVCGVFHCDCLANPSVEAPLALQRNFDVVVSIFCVEYCCKSLDEYRRAIRNIAEQIKPGGMLSNLL' A
#
# COMPACT_ATOMS: atom_id res chain seq x y z
N MET A 1 -1.07 -21.87 13.31
CA MET A 1 -0.28 -20.62 13.19
C MET A 1 -1.14 -19.61 12.46
N SER A 2 -1.31 -18.41 13.00
CA SER A 2 -2.03 -17.32 12.30
C SER A 2 -1.15 -16.80 11.16
N GLN A 3 -1.73 -16.55 9.98
CA GLN A 3 -1.04 -15.89 8.87
C GLN A 3 -1.00 -14.36 9.03
N VAL A 4 -1.85 -13.81 9.91
CA VAL A 4 -1.93 -12.37 10.20
C VAL A 4 -1.03 -12.05 11.38
N CYS A 5 -0.03 -11.18 11.12
CA CYS A 5 0.96 -10.74 12.12
C CYS A 5 0.73 -9.31 12.63
N GLY A 6 -0.16 -8.55 12.00
CA GLY A 6 -0.45 -7.17 12.39
C GLY A 6 -1.63 -6.59 11.60
N VAL A 7 -2.29 -5.61 12.22
CA VAL A 7 -3.33 -4.79 11.60
C VAL A 7 -2.94 -3.34 11.86
N PHE A 8 -2.77 -2.57 10.78
CA PHE A 8 -2.30 -1.19 10.85
C PHE A 8 -3.29 -0.28 10.13
N HIS A 9 -3.42 0.94 10.60
CA HIS A 9 -4.14 1.98 9.86
C HIS A 9 -3.37 2.29 8.57
N CYS A 10 -4.09 2.52 7.47
CA CYS A 10 -3.51 2.89 6.19
C CYS A 10 -4.37 3.95 5.50
N ASP A 11 -3.71 4.85 4.80
CA ASP A 11 -4.31 5.86 3.93
C ASP A 11 -3.48 5.93 2.65
N CYS A 12 -4.05 5.46 1.53
CA CYS A 12 -3.33 5.43 0.26
C CYS A 12 -3.04 6.83 -0.30
N LEU A 13 -3.79 7.86 0.12
CA LEU A 13 -3.57 9.25 -0.30
C LEU A 13 -2.46 9.93 0.52
N ALA A 14 -2.11 9.37 1.68
CA ALA A 14 -1.02 9.84 2.54
C ALA A 14 0.33 9.17 2.18
N ASN A 15 1.41 9.78 2.67
CA ASN A 15 2.77 9.23 2.58
C ASN A 15 3.48 9.40 3.94
N PRO A 16 3.87 8.31 4.64
CA PRO A 16 3.74 6.91 4.22
C PRO A 16 2.28 6.44 4.17
N SER A 17 1.97 5.50 3.29
CA SER A 17 0.58 5.03 3.08
C SER A 17 0.08 4.09 4.18
N VAL A 18 0.94 3.69 5.12
CA VAL A 18 0.62 2.78 6.21
C VAL A 18 1.34 3.22 7.49
N GLU A 19 0.62 3.19 8.60
CA GLU A 19 1.14 3.49 9.94
C GLU A 19 1.71 2.22 10.58
N ALA A 20 2.73 1.64 9.94
CA ALA A 20 3.44 0.46 10.43
C ALA A 20 4.75 0.82 11.16
N PRO A 21 5.27 -0.05 12.06
CA PRO A 21 6.60 0.11 12.63
C PRO A 21 7.67 0.32 11.55
N LEU A 22 8.68 1.14 11.84
CA LEU A 22 9.75 1.50 10.88
C LEU A 22 10.48 0.29 10.29
N ALA A 23 10.56 -0.83 11.02
CA ALA A 23 11.17 -2.08 10.54
C ALA A 23 10.40 -2.75 9.38
N LEU A 24 9.11 -2.45 9.23
CA LEU A 24 8.25 -2.98 8.16
C LEU A 24 8.09 -1.99 6.99
N GLN A 25 8.17 -0.68 7.25
CA GLN A 25 8.02 0.33 6.21
C GLN A 25 9.07 0.14 5.10
N ARG A 26 8.63 0.27 3.84
CA ARG A 26 9.48 0.11 2.64
C ARG A 26 10.16 -1.26 2.51
N ASN A 27 9.66 -2.27 3.24
CA ASN A 27 10.30 -3.57 3.34
C ASN A 27 9.37 -4.74 2.99
N PHE A 28 8.16 -4.46 2.47
CA PHE A 28 7.24 -5.50 2.04
C PHE A 28 7.72 -6.14 0.73
N ASP A 29 7.70 -7.47 0.66
CA ASP A 29 7.96 -8.23 -0.56
C ASP A 29 6.85 -8.03 -1.61
N VAL A 30 5.61 -8.09 -1.14
CA VAL A 30 4.40 -7.97 -1.95
C VAL A 30 3.39 -7.12 -1.21
N VAL A 31 2.78 -6.18 -1.92
CA VAL A 31 1.60 -5.46 -1.44
C VAL A 31 0.44 -5.80 -2.38
N VAL A 32 -0.69 -6.17 -1.79
CA VAL A 32 -1.93 -6.46 -2.51
C VAL A 32 -2.97 -5.43 -2.11
N SER A 33 -3.54 -4.76 -3.10
CA SER A 33 -4.71 -3.88 -2.96
C SER A 33 -5.87 -4.53 -3.72
N ILE A 34 -7.06 -4.58 -3.12
CA ILE A 34 -8.25 -5.18 -3.73
C ILE A 34 -9.40 -4.19 -3.58
N PHE A 35 -10.00 -3.76 -4.69
CA PHE A 35 -11.13 -2.81 -4.74
C PHE A 35 -10.94 -1.58 -3.83
N CYS A 36 -9.73 -1.02 -3.75
CA CYS A 36 -9.39 0.00 -2.75
C CYS A 36 -9.08 1.33 -3.42
N VAL A 37 -7.99 1.41 -4.19
CA VAL A 37 -7.49 2.67 -4.75
C VAL A 37 -8.54 3.34 -5.65
N GLU A 38 -9.33 2.53 -6.35
CA GLU A 38 -10.39 2.96 -7.26
C GLU A 38 -11.56 3.63 -6.54
N TYR A 39 -11.83 3.19 -5.31
CA TYR A 39 -12.90 3.75 -4.48
C TYR A 39 -12.40 4.94 -3.66
N CYS A 40 -11.11 4.98 -3.31
CA CYS A 40 -10.49 6.08 -2.59
C CYS A 40 -10.26 7.32 -3.46
N CYS A 41 -10.03 7.13 -4.76
CA CYS A 41 -9.61 8.21 -5.66
C CYS A 41 -10.77 8.71 -6.54
N LYS A 42 -10.86 10.03 -6.72
CA LYS A 42 -11.86 10.70 -7.57
C LYS A 42 -11.30 11.20 -8.89
N SER A 43 -9.99 11.10 -9.07
CA SER A 43 -9.29 11.50 -10.30
C SER A 43 -8.17 10.54 -10.63
N LEU A 44 -7.76 10.53 -11.91
CA LEU A 44 -6.61 9.75 -12.36
C LEU A 44 -5.31 10.19 -11.68
N ASP A 45 -5.18 11.47 -11.34
CA ASP A 45 -4.00 11.99 -10.66
C ASP A 45 -3.95 11.53 -9.20
N GLU A 46 -5.08 11.50 -8.50
CA GLU A 46 -5.17 10.88 -7.17
C GLU A 46 -4.82 9.39 -7.23
N TYR A 47 -5.38 8.66 -8.20
CA TYR A 47 -5.08 7.24 -8.39
C TYR A 47 -3.57 7.00 -8.59
N ARG A 48 -2.93 7.76 -9.49
CA ARG A 48 -1.48 7.65 -9.75
C ARG A 48 -0.64 7.99 -8.52
N ARG A 49 -1.06 8.97 -7.72
CA ARG A 49 -0.37 9.32 -6.45
C ARG A 49 -0.54 8.20 -5.43
N ALA A 50 -1.75 7.66 -5.28
CA ALA A 50 -2.03 6.59 -4.34
C ALA A 50 -1.23 5.31 -4.66
N ILE A 51 -1.21 4.89 -5.92
CA ILE A 51 -0.38 3.76 -6.37
C ILE A 51 1.09 3.98 -6.05
N ARG A 52 1.61 5.21 -6.22
CA ARG A 52 2.99 5.55 -5.87
C ARG A 52 3.25 5.42 -4.36
N ASN A 53 2.39 6.03 -3.54
CA ASN A 53 2.52 5.98 -2.08
C ASN A 53 2.51 4.54 -1.55
N ILE A 54 1.65 3.68 -2.11
CA ILE A 54 1.60 2.25 -1.79
C ILE A 54 2.88 1.54 -2.25
N ALA A 55 3.31 1.79 -3.49
CA ALA A 55 4.50 1.16 -4.05
C ALA A 55 5.78 1.52 -3.29
N GLU A 56 5.85 2.70 -2.67
CA GLU A 56 6.99 3.09 -1.82
C GLU A 56 7.17 2.23 -0.57
N GLN A 57 6.12 1.50 -0.15
CA GLN A 57 6.20 0.54 0.96
C GLN A 57 6.84 -0.79 0.55
N ILE A 58 7.08 -0.99 -0.74
CA ILE A 58 7.65 -2.22 -1.30
C ILE A 58 9.16 -2.11 -1.37
N LYS A 59 9.86 -3.19 -1.01
CA LYS A 59 11.31 -3.25 -1.14
C LYS A 59 11.74 -3.27 -2.62
N PRO A 60 13.01 -2.93 -2.95
CA PRO A 60 13.51 -3.07 -4.33
C PRO A 60 13.32 -4.50 -4.87
N GLY A 61 12.73 -4.61 -6.06
CA GLY A 61 12.41 -5.89 -6.70
C GLY A 61 11.15 -6.59 -6.19
N GLY A 62 10.44 -6.01 -5.23
CA GLY A 62 9.13 -6.51 -4.80
C GLY A 62 8.00 -6.17 -5.80
N MET A 63 6.78 -6.59 -5.46
CA MET A 63 5.64 -6.55 -6.38
C MET A 63 4.41 -5.84 -5.78
N LEU A 64 3.78 -4.97 -6.57
CA LEU A 64 2.46 -4.44 -6.29
C LEU A 64 1.42 -5.19 -7.14
N SER A 65 0.44 -5.81 -6.49
CA SER A 65 -0.72 -6.40 -7.16
C SER A 65 -1.97 -5.58 -6.81
N ASN A 66 -2.43 -4.75 -7.74
CA ASN A 66 -3.68 -4.01 -7.59
C ASN A 66 -4.80 -4.73 -8.36
N LEU A 67 -5.75 -5.29 -7.62
CA LEU A 67 -6.87 -6.05 -8.14
C LEU A 67 -8.13 -5.18 -8.14
N LEU A 68 -8.62 -4.94 -9.35
CA LEU A 68 -9.83 -4.17 -9.65
C LEU A 68 -11.11 -4.96 -9.48
#